data_AF-A0A0C2ZCQ7-F1
#
_entry.id   AF-A0A0C2ZCQ7-F1
#
_cell.length_a   1.000
_cell.length_b   1.000
_cell.length_c   1.000
_cell.angle_alpha   90.00
_cell.angle_beta   90.00
_cell.angle_gamma   90.00
#
_symmetry.space_group_name_H-M   'P 1'
#
loop_
_entity.id
_entity.type
_entity.pdbx_description
1 polymer ?
#
loop_
_entity_poly.entity_id
_entity_poly.type
_entity_poly.pdbx_seq_one_letter_code
_entity_poly.pdbx_strand_id
1 'polypeptide(L)'
;MSDTIYTVVSGDTATKITKKFNISLDVFKKLNPTIKDVNKLSIGQKVKVGEVTNIFWSYGAEKIKLNEKSRFYVDMNLHVETLGRFVNDTVNIEIELPDGTTMQENILIGVDGKGLKMEIFKDKDILVMVEEI
;
A
#
# COMPACT_ATOMS: atom_id res chain seq x y z
N MET A 1 3.57 -6.99 -2.87
CA MET A 1 2.94 -5.73 -3.32
C MET A 1 1.59 -6.05 -3.91
N SER A 2 0.58 -5.20 -3.70
CA SER A 2 -0.83 -5.50 -4.01
C SER A 2 -1.39 -4.52 -5.03
N ASP A 3 -1.99 -5.06 -6.10
CA ASP A 3 -2.64 -4.28 -7.17
C ASP A 3 -4.15 -4.13 -6.90
N THR A 4 -4.70 -2.96 -7.17
CA THR A 4 -6.14 -2.78 -7.37
C THR A 4 -6.46 -2.87 -8.86
N ILE A 5 -7.19 -3.91 -9.23
CA ILE A 5 -7.61 -4.17 -10.61
C ILE A 5 -9.07 -3.78 -10.81
N TYR A 6 -9.33 -3.07 -11.90
CA TYR A 6 -10.66 -2.80 -12.41
C TYR A 6 -10.89 -3.55 -13.72
N THR A 7 -12.06 -4.16 -13.86
CA THR A 7 -12.49 -4.80 -15.12
C THR A 7 -13.33 -3.82 -15.91
N VAL A 8 -12.88 -3.47 -17.11
CA VAL A 8 -13.55 -2.54 -18.02
C VAL A 8 -14.95 -3.08 -18.38
N VAL A 9 -15.96 -2.23 -18.24
CA VAL A 9 -17.35 -2.56 -18.63
C VAL A 9 -17.83 -1.75 -19.83
N SER A 10 -18.99 -2.10 -20.38
CA SER A 10 -19.57 -1.39 -21.53
C SER A 10 -19.72 0.11 -21.25
N GLY A 11 -19.27 0.94 -22.18
CA GLY A 11 -19.35 2.40 -22.10
C GLY A 11 -18.22 3.08 -21.30
N ASP A 12 -17.28 2.31 -20.73
CA ASP A 12 -16.08 2.86 -20.10
C ASP A 12 -15.12 3.47 -21.11
N THR A 13 -14.45 4.54 -20.67
CA THR A 13 -13.28 5.12 -21.31
C THR A 13 -12.21 5.28 -20.24
N ALA A 14 -10.93 5.38 -20.62
CA ALA A 14 -9.87 5.68 -19.64
C ALA A 14 -10.22 6.92 -18.80
N THR A 15 -10.77 7.97 -19.40
CA THR A 15 -11.16 9.20 -18.70
C THR A 15 -12.31 9.01 -17.70
N LYS A 16 -13.29 8.14 -17.98
CA LYS A 16 -14.36 7.82 -17.03
C LYS A 16 -13.82 6.98 -15.87
N ILE A 17 -12.98 6.00 -16.17
CA ILE A 17 -12.33 5.15 -15.15
C ILE A 17 -11.44 6.01 -14.25
N THR A 18 -10.60 6.87 -14.81
CA THR A 18 -9.68 7.71 -14.03
C THR A 18 -10.44 8.66 -13.12
N LYS A 19 -11.54 9.26 -13.61
CA LYS A 19 -12.43 10.10 -12.78
C LYS A 19 -13.10 9.31 -11.65
N LYS A 20 -13.60 8.11 -11.95
CA LYS A 20 -14.24 7.23 -10.95
C LYS A 20 -13.29 6.89 -9.80
N PHE A 21 -12.02 6.67 -10.09
CA PHE A 21 -11.01 6.33 -9.09
C PHE A 21 -10.19 7.53 -8.60
N ASN A 22 -10.57 8.75 -8.97
CA ASN A 22 -9.86 9.99 -8.63
C ASN A 22 -8.34 9.93 -8.92
N ILE A 23 -7.96 9.36 -10.07
CA ILE A 23 -6.57 9.32 -10.55
C ILE A 23 -6.41 10.15 -11.81
N SER A 24 -5.20 10.63 -12.08
CA SER A 24 -4.91 11.29 -13.35
C SER A 24 -4.72 10.26 -14.47
N LEU A 25 -4.90 10.71 -15.73
CA LEU A 25 -4.65 9.84 -16.88
C LEU A 25 -3.18 9.41 -16.98
N ASP A 26 -2.26 10.26 -16.53
CA ASP A 26 -0.83 9.93 -16.53
C ASP A 26 -0.48 8.88 -15.48
N VAL A 27 -1.09 8.96 -14.28
CA VAL A 27 -0.98 7.90 -13.27
C VAL A 27 -1.57 6.60 -13.79
N PHE A 28 -2.73 6.65 -14.46
CA PHE A 28 -3.34 5.46 -15.07
C PHE A 28 -2.45 4.83 -16.15
N LYS A 29 -1.80 5.63 -17.01
CA LYS A 29 -0.81 5.13 -17.99
C LYS A 29 0.40 4.51 -17.30
N LYS A 30 0.92 5.15 -16.25
CA LYS A 30 2.06 4.63 -15.46
C LYS A 30 1.74 3.29 -14.81
N LEU A 31 0.52 3.12 -14.31
CA LEU A 31 0.02 1.85 -13.76
C LEU A 31 -0.18 0.76 -14.83
N ASN A 32 -0.37 1.15 -16.09
CA ASN A 32 -0.69 0.23 -17.19
C ASN A 32 0.30 0.36 -18.36
N PRO A 33 1.62 0.16 -18.15
CA PRO A 33 2.64 0.42 -19.17
C PRO A 33 2.54 -0.49 -20.40
N THR A 34 1.82 -1.62 -20.29
CA THR A 34 1.62 -2.57 -21.39
C THR A 34 0.46 -2.20 -22.32
N ILE A 35 -0.39 -1.23 -21.94
CA ILE A 35 -1.51 -0.78 -22.77
C ILE A 35 -0.98 0.25 -23.78
N LYS A 36 -0.90 -0.15 -25.05
CA LYS A 36 -0.40 0.71 -26.14
C LYS A 36 -1.23 1.97 -26.37
N ASP A 37 -2.55 1.85 -26.30
CA ASP A 37 -3.48 2.96 -26.47
C ASP A 37 -4.59 2.87 -25.43
N VAL A 38 -4.49 3.72 -24.39
CA VAL A 38 -5.46 3.78 -23.29
C VAL A 38 -6.85 4.25 -23.74
N ASN A 39 -7.01 4.78 -24.96
CA ASN A 39 -8.31 5.15 -25.49
C ASN A 39 -9.05 3.97 -26.13
N LYS A 40 -8.38 2.83 -26.31
CA LYS A 40 -8.93 1.61 -26.92
C LYS A 40 -8.98 0.47 -25.91
N LEU A 41 -9.78 0.65 -24.87
CA LEU A 41 -10.01 -0.39 -23.87
C LEU A 41 -11.12 -1.34 -24.35
N SER A 42 -10.88 -2.64 -24.19
CA SER A 42 -11.88 -3.68 -24.50
C SER A 42 -12.71 -4.01 -23.27
N ILE A 43 -14.00 -4.31 -23.46
CA ILE A 43 -14.85 -4.84 -22.39
C ILE A 43 -14.22 -6.13 -21.84
N GLY A 44 -14.17 -6.27 -20.52
CA GLY A 44 -13.52 -7.39 -19.83
C GLY A 44 -12.01 -7.24 -19.65
N GLN A 45 -11.39 -6.21 -20.25
CA GLN A 45 -9.97 -5.92 -20.03
C GLN A 45 -9.74 -5.55 -18.56
N LYS A 46 -8.71 -6.14 -17.96
CA LYS A 46 -8.25 -5.78 -16.61
C LYS A 46 -7.25 -4.63 -16.70
N VAL A 47 -7.52 -3.57 -15.96
CA VAL A 47 -6.64 -2.39 -15.86
C VAL A 47 -6.31 -2.11 -14.40
N LYS A 48 -5.07 -1.71 -14.12
CA LYS A 48 -4.64 -1.27 -12.80
C LYS A 48 -5.16 0.14 -12.53
N VAL A 49 -5.72 0.36 -11.35
CA VAL A 49 -6.19 1.69 -10.89
C VAL A 49 -5.53 2.13 -9.59
N GLY A 50 -4.81 1.23 -8.93
CA GLY A 50 -3.92 1.55 -7.84
C GLY A 50 -2.95 0.41 -7.56
N GLU A 51 -1.85 0.73 -6.90
CA GLU A 51 -0.84 -0.23 -6.46
C GLU A 51 -0.24 0.23 -5.12
N VAL A 52 -0.02 -0.71 -4.20
CA VAL A 52 0.90 -0.49 -3.07
C VAL A 52 2.31 -0.78 -3.57
N THR A 53 3.11 0.27 -3.73
CA THR A 53 4.42 0.19 -4.39
C THR A 53 5.55 -0.12 -3.43
N ASN A 54 5.38 0.22 -2.15
CA ASN A 54 6.40 0.01 -1.13
C ASN A 54 5.77 -0.10 0.25
N ILE A 55 6.32 -1.00 1.07
CA ILE A 55 6.03 -1.08 2.50
C ILE A 55 7.38 -1.28 3.19
N PHE A 56 7.70 -0.44 4.17
CA PHE A 56 8.97 -0.54 4.87
C PHE A 56 8.90 -0.06 6.30
N TRP A 57 9.87 -0.51 7.08
CA TRP A 57 10.02 -0.15 8.48
C TRP A 57 11.03 0.97 8.67
N SER A 58 10.80 1.78 9.69
CA SER A 58 11.79 2.73 10.22
C SER A 58 11.73 2.72 11.74
N TYR A 59 12.73 3.30 12.40
CA TYR A 59 12.74 3.42 13.86
C TYR A 59 12.95 4.85 14.32
N GLY A 60 12.48 5.13 15.54
CA GLY A 60 12.60 6.41 16.23
C GLY A 60 11.81 7.57 15.61
N ALA A 61 11.87 8.73 16.27
CA ALA A 61 11.22 9.96 15.81
C ALA A 61 11.77 10.47 14.47
N GLU A 62 13.04 10.19 14.20
CA GLU A 62 13.76 10.57 12.97
C GLU A 62 13.43 9.65 11.76
N LYS A 63 12.63 8.59 11.96
CA LYS A 63 12.19 7.67 10.90
C LYS A 63 13.36 7.09 10.10
N ILE A 64 14.40 6.66 10.81
CA ILE A 64 15.58 6.06 10.18
C ILE A 64 15.15 4.74 9.55
N LYS A 65 15.24 4.64 8.23
CA LYS A 65 14.82 3.45 7.48
C LYS A 65 15.62 2.23 7.93
N LEU A 66 14.92 1.14 8.21
CA LEU A 66 15.52 -0.14 8.53
C LEU A 66 15.90 -0.88 7.25
N ASN A 67 17.16 -1.31 7.17
CA ASN A 67 17.66 -2.15 6.10
C ASN A 67 17.72 -3.63 6.50
N GLU A 68 17.57 -3.94 7.80
CA GLU A 68 17.63 -5.28 8.41
C GLU A 68 16.63 -5.42 9.57
N LYS A 69 16.60 -6.59 10.24
CA LYS A 69 15.71 -6.87 11.39
C LYS A 69 16.04 -5.95 12.58
N SER A 70 15.02 -5.23 13.09
CA SER A 70 15.16 -4.46 14.34
C SER A 70 15.19 -5.37 15.56
N ARG A 71 15.98 -5.00 16.58
CA ARG A 71 15.99 -5.62 17.92
C ARG A 71 15.17 -4.82 18.95
N PHE A 72 14.72 -3.63 18.58
CA PHE A 72 13.91 -2.73 19.40
C PHE A 72 12.58 -2.50 18.68
N TYR A 73 11.49 -2.99 19.27
CA TYR A 73 10.18 -3.01 18.61
C TYR A 73 9.30 -1.80 18.97
N VAL A 74 9.54 -1.16 20.11
CA VAL A 74 8.65 -0.13 20.67
C VAL A 74 8.54 1.15 19.83
N ASP A 75 9.60 1.50 19.10
CA ASP A 75 9.69 2.72 18.29
C ASP A 75 9.62 2.43 16.78
N MET A 76 9.10 1.27 16.39
CA MET A 76 8.93 0.91 14.98
C MET A 76 7.79 1.71 14.34
N ASN A 77 8.08 2.31 13.19
CA ASN A 77 7.10 2.99 12.36
C ASN A 77 6.92 2.23 11.04
N LEU A 78 5.67 2.12 10.60
CA LEU A 78 5.30 1.51 9.34
C LEU A 78 5.04 2.59 8.29
N HIS A 79 5.74 2.49 7.16
CA HIS A 79 5.56 3.35 6.01
C HIS A 79 4.89 2.57 4.88
N VAL A 80 3.96 3.21 4.20
CA VAL A 80 3.29 2.69 3.01
C VAL A 80 3.41 3.73 1.90
N GLU A 81 3.87 3.33 0.73
CA GLU A 81 3.84 4.15 -0.47
C GLU A 81 2.92 3.49 -1.50
N THR A 82 2.11 4.32 -2.16
CA THR A 82 1.11 3.89 -3.11
C THR A 82 1.15 4.74 -4.37
N LEU A 83 0.56 4.22 -5.44
CA LEU A 83 0.28 4.94 -6.66
C LEU A 83 -1.18 4.74 -7.04
N GLY A 84 -1.89 5.80 -7.42
CA GLY A 84 -3.27 5.72 -7.92
C GLY A 84 -4.33 5.98 -6.86
N ARG A 85 -5.38 5.15 -6.84
CA ARG A 85 -6.67 5.41 -6.18
C ARG A 85 -6.65 5.54 -4.64
N PHE A 86 -5.50 5.35 -4.00
CA PHE A 86 -5.40 5.31 -2.55
C PHE A 86 -5.30 6.69 -1.91
N VAL A 87 -5.11 7.77 -2.69
CA VAL A 87 -5.03 9.13 -2.13
C VAL A 87 -6.29 9.48 -1.34
N ASN A 88 -6.10 9.90 -0.08
CA ASN A 88 -7.15 10.16 0.92
C ASN A 88 -8.01 8.93 1.25
N ASP A 89 -7.53 7.74 0.94
CA ASP A 89 -8.12 6.45 1.29
C ASP A 89 -7.24 5.73 2.31
N THR A 90 -7.75 4.63 2.86
CA THR A 90 -7.03 3.79 3.82
C THR A 90 -6.53 2.52 3.17
N VAL A 91 -5.29 2.14 3.46
CA VAL A 91 -4.76 0.81 3.18
C VAL A 91 -4.79 0.00 4.47
N ASN A 92 -5.46 -1.15 4.44
CA ASN A 92 -5.39 -2.15 5.50
C ASN A 92 -4.13 -3.00 5.28
N ILE A 93 -3.27 -3.05 6.29
CA ILE A 93 -2.07 -3.86 6.31
C ILE A 93 -2.24 -4.95 7.36
N GLU A 94 -2.08 -6.20 6.93
CA GLU A 94 -1.96 -7.35 7.82
C GLU A 94 -0.48 -7.64 8.08
N ILE A 95 -0.12 -7.76 9.35
CA ILE A 95 1.25 -8.00 9.82
C ILE A 95 1.23 -9.32 10.58
N GLU A 96 1.99 -10.30 10.10
CA GLU A 96 2.25 -11.56 10.81
C GLU A 96 3.36 -11.35 11.84
N LEU A 97 3.09 -11.76 13.07
CA LEU A 97 4.02 -11.70 14.19
C LEU A 97 4.83 -13.00 14.31
N PRO A 98 5.96 -12.98 15.04
CA PRO A 98 6.80 -14.18 15.20
C PRO A 98 6.10 -15.39 15.84
N ASP A 99 5.05 -15.15 16.63
CA ASP A 99 4.23 -16.21 17.25
C ASP A 99 3.17 -16.80 16.31
N GLY A 100 3.14 -16.36 15.05
CA GLY A 100 2.20 -16.77 14.02
C GLY A 100 0.84 -16.07 14.10
N THR A 101 0.63 -15.17 15.07
CA THR A 101 -0.59 -14.35 15.10
C THR A 101 -0.52 -13.22 14.08
N THR A 102 -1.67 -12.69 13.68
CA THR A 102 -1.73 -11.51 12.79
C THR A 102 -2.36 -10.32 13.49
N MET A 103 -1.87 -9.13 13.14
CA MET A 103 -2.51 -7.87 13.48
C MET A 103 -2.83 -7.07 12.23
N GLN A 104 -3.84 -6.21 12.33
CA GLN A 104 -4.20 -5.31 11.24
C GLN A 104 -3.97 -3.87 11.64
N GLU A 105 -3.47 -3.07 10.70
CA GLU A 105 -3.35 -1.63 10.84
C GLU A 105 -3.93 -0.94 9.62
N ASN A 106 -4.72 0.10 9.89
CA ASN A 106 -5.34 0.94 8.88
C ASN A 106 -4.52 2.21 8.71
N ILE A 107 -3.90 2.38 7.54
CA ILE A 107 -3.01 3.50 7.26
C ILE A 107 -3.69 4.42 6.25
N LEU A 108 -3.96 5.66 6.70
CA LEU A 108 -4.42 6.72 5.82
C LEU A 108 -3.29 7.15 4.89
N ILE A 109 -3.58 7.20 3.60
CA ILE A 109 -2.63 7.63 2.57
C ILE A 109 -2.88 9.10 2.25
N GLY A 110 -1.84 9.91 2.40
CA GLY A 110 -1.85 11.33 2.05
C GLY A 110 -1.93 11.59 0.55
N VAL A 111 -2.07 12.87 0.20
CA VAL A 111 -2.12 13.34 -1.20
C VAL A 111 -0.82 13.08 -1.97
N ASP A 112 0.28 12.86 -1.27
CA ASP A 112 1.58 12.47 -1.81
C ASP A 112 1.70 10.96 -2.09
N GLY A 113 0.64 10.19 -1.84
CA GLY A 113 0.61 8.74 -2.00
C GLY A 113 1.29 8.00 -0.85
N LYS A 114 1.62 8.67 0.25
CA LYS A 114 2.34 8.08 1.38
C LYS A 114 1.48 8.01 2.63
N GLY A 115 1.65 6.93 3.38
CA GLY A 115 1.03 6.70 4.68
C GLY A 115 2.10 6.37 5.73
N LEU A 116 1.84 6.78 6.97
CA LEU A 116 2.75 6.55 8.09
C LEU A 116 1.96 6.24 9.36
N LYS A 117 2.32 5.14 10.00
CA LYS A 117 1.92 4.81 11.37
C LYS A 117 3.17 4.80 12.25
N MET A 118 3.24 5.73 13.20
CA MET A 118 4.33 5.81 14.17
C MET A 118 4.10 4.82 15.32
N GLU A 119 5.19 4.32 15.90
CA GLU A 119 5.19 3.54 17.15
C GLU A 119 4.14 2.42 17.17
N ILE A 120 4.08 1.63 16.10
CA ILE A 120 3.00 0.67 15.79
C ILE A 120 2.78 -0.41 16.87
N PHE A 121 3.78 -0.63 17.72
CA PHE A 121 3.77 -1.65 18.78
C PHE A 121 3.78 -1.06 20.19
N LYS A 122 3.67 0.26 20.36
CA LYS A 122 3.82 0.92 21.68
C LYS A 122 2.88 0.40 22.75
N ASP A 123 1.66 0.05 22.36
CA ASP A 123 0.62 -0.44 23.27
C ASP A 123 0.50 -1.98 23.25
N LYS A 124 1.48 -2.68 22.67
CA LYS A 124 1.45 -4.14 22.50
C LYS A 124 2.58 -4.79 23.28
N ASP A 125 2.23 -5.76 24.13
CA ASP A 125 3.21 -6.61 24.81
C ASP A 125 3.81 -7.59 23.81
N ILE A 126 5.02 -7.29 23.31
CA ILE A 126 5.77 -8.22 22.46
C ILE A 126 6.57 -9.15 23.36
N LEU A 127 6.03 -10.35 23.59
CA LEU A 127 6.72 -11.42 24.30
C LEU A 127 7.64 -12.17 23.31
N VAL A 128 8.95 -12.07 23.50
CA VAL A 128 9.92 -12.89 22.76
C VAL A 128 10.25 -14.12 23.61
N MET A 129 9.71 -15.28 23.24
CA MET A 129 10.05 -16.54 23.87
C MET A 129 11.30 -17.12 23.20
N VAL A 130 12.32 -17.43 24.00
CA VAL A 130 13.48 -18.22 23.56
C VAL A 130 13.19 -19.66 23.94
N GLU A 131 12.98 -20.53 22.95
CA GLU A 131 13.01 -21.96 23.19
C GLU A 131 14.48 -22.42 23.20
N GLU A 132 14.95 -22.96 24.32
CA GLU A 132 16.22 -23.69 24.37
C GLU A 132 16.02 -25.02 23.62
N ILE A 133 16.90 -25.30 22.65
CA ILE A 133 16.92 -26.55 21.87
C ILE A 133 17.59 -27.65 22.69
#